data_AF-A0A3P7EBT7-F1
#
_entry.id   AF-A0A3P7EBT7-F1
#
_cell.length_a   1.000
_cell.length_b   1.000
_cell.length_c   1.000
_cell.angle_alpha   90.00
_cell.angle_beta   90.00
_cell.angle_gamma   90.00
#
_symmetry.space_group_name_H-M   'P 1'
#
loop_
_entity.id
_entity.type
_entity.pdbx_description
1 polymer ?
#
loop_
_entity_poly.entity_id
_entity_poly.type
_entity_poly.pdbx_seq_one_letter_code
_entity_poly.pdbx_strand_id
1 'polypeptide(L)' 'MDLLQTAVPSHLVHTARQQFAKSPPTIYTEHYSQTSVVYCRLVGLEDVLSCCSAQDSAQLLNEFNARIDQIIKNDKI' A
#
# COMPACT_ATOMS: atom_id res chain seq x y z
N MET A 1 -1.25 -4.88 -16.40
CA MET A 1 -0.97 -4.95 -14.95
C MET A 1 -1.84 -6.03 -14.35
N ASP A 2 -1.27 -6.87 -13.50
CA ASP A 2 -2.00 -7.89 -12.77
C ASP A 2 -2.63 -7.23 -11.54
N LEU A 3 -3.96 -7.12 -11.50
CA LEU A 3 -4.70 -6.41 -10.44
C LEU A 3 -4.35 -6.93 -9.04
N LEU A 4 -3.99 -8.22 -8.95
CA LEU A 4 -3.59 -8.82 -7.68
C LEU A 4 -2.28 -8.24 -7.15
N GLN A 5 -1.34 -7.92 -8.04
CA GLN A 5 -0.04 -7.35 -7.68
C GLN A 5 -0.14 -5.89 -7.25
N THR A 6 -1.22 -5.18 -7.62
CA THR A 6 -1.44 -3.79 -7.18
C THR A 6 -2.07 -3.71 -5.79
N ALA A 7 -2.69 -4.79 -5.32
CA ALA A 7 -3.41 -4.82 -4.04
C ALA A 7 -2.74 -5.68 -2.96
N VAL A 8 -1.81 -6.55 -3.33
CA VAL A 8 -1.23 -7.56 -2.44
C VAL A 8 0.31 -7.55 -2.56
N PRO A 9 1.06 -7.67 -1.45
CA PRO A 9 2.51 -7.83 -1.49
C PRO A 9 2.94 -8.99 -2.39
N SER A 10 4.04 -8.81 -3.13
CA SER A 10 4.51 -9.77 -4.15
C SER A 10 4.70 -11.20 -3.64
N HIS A 11 5.16 -11.36 -2.39
CA HIS A 11 5.37 -12.67 -1.76
C HIS A 11 4.06 -13.42 -1.46
N LEU A 12 2.92 -12.73 -1.38
CA LEU A 12 1.61 -13.34 -1.13
C LEU A 12 0.81 -13.58 -2.41
N VAL A 13 1.19 -12.99 -3.55
CA VAL A 13 0.45 -13.10 -4.82
C VAL A 13 0.28 -14.56 -5.24
N HIS A 14 1.33 -15.38 -5.09
CA HIS A 14 1.26 -16.80 -5.45
C HIS A 14 0.27 -17.57 -4.56
N THR A 15 0.35 -17.37 -3.25
CA THR A 15 -0.54 -18.01 -2.26
C THR A 15 -1.99 -17.59 -2.48
N ALA A 16 -2.24 -16.28 -2.67
CA ALA A 16 -3.58 -15.76 -2.93
C ALA A 16 -4.19 -16.38 -4.20
N ARG A 17 -3.41 -16.48 -5.29
CA ARG A 17 -3.85 -17.13 -6.53
C ARG A 17 -4.25 -18.59 -6.33
N GLN A 18 -3.51 -19.33 -5.52
CA GLN A 18 -3.84 -20.72 -5.23
C GLN A 18 -5.10 -20.88 -4.39
N GLN A 19 -5.36 -19.94 -3.46
CA GLN A 19 -6.54 -19.99 -2.59
C GLN A 19 -7.83 -19.64 -3.33
N PHE A 20 -7.83 -18.64 -4.23
CA PHE A 20 -9.03 -18.27 -4.98
C PHE A 20 -9.65 -19.43 -5.75
N ALA A 21 -8.85 -20.39 -6.20
CA ALA A 21 -9.31 -21.54 -6.96
C ALA A 21 -9.81 -22.71 -6.09
N LYS A 22 -9.52 -22.72 -4.78
CA LYS A 22 -9.63 -23.93 -3.94
C LYS A 22 -10.56 -23.80 -2.75
N SER A 23 -10.82 -22.60 -2.28
CA SER A 23 -11.62 -22.39 -1.06
C SER A 23 -12.62 -21.25 -1.23
N PRO A 24 -13.75 -21.30 -0.50
CA PRO A 24 -14.60 -20.12 -0.34
C PRO A 24 -13.79 -18.93 0.22
N PRO A 25 -14.26 -17.69 0.04
CA PRO A 25 -13.55 -16.50 0.51
C PRO A 25 -13.26 -16.59 2.01
N THR A 26 -11.98 -16.62 2.37
CA THR A 26 -11.49 -16.70 3.75
C THR A 26 -10.43 -15.65 3.99
N ILE A 27 -10.37 -15.13 5.22
CA ILE A 27 -9.30 -14.21 5.63
C ILE A 27 -8.00 -15.01 5.72
N TYR A 28 -7.00 -14.61 4.93
CA TYR A 28 -5.63 -15.11 5.05
C TYR A 28 -4.94 -14.39 6.22
N THR A 29 -4.33 -15.14 7.13
CA THR A 29 -3.55 -14.58 8.24
C THR A 29 -2.28 -15.39 8.42
N GLU A 30 -1.15 -14.69 8.45
CA GLU A 30 0.17 -15.26 8.69
C GLU A 30 0.82 -14.51 9.86
N HIS A 31 1.50 -15.25 10.72
CA HIS A 31 2.10 -14.69 11.92
C HIS A 31 3.62 -14.55 11.75
N TYR A 32 4.10 -13.32 11.85
CA TYR A 32 5.52 -13.01 11.79
C TYR A 32 6.02 -12.58 13.17
N SER A 33 7.02 -13.29 13.70
CA SER A 33 7.55 -13.03 15.05
C SER A 33 8.54 -11.87 15.12
N GLN A 34 9.10 -11.45 13.98
CA GLN A 34 10.16 -10.43 13.92
C GLN A 34 9.81 -9.37 12.87
N THR A 35 8.88 -8.48 13.19
CA THR A 35 8.52 -7.36 12.33
C THR A 35 8.55 -6.05 13.11
N SER A 36 8.87 -4.97 12.40
CA SER A 36 8.74 -3.60 12.90
C SER A 36 7.65 -2.91 12.11
N VAL A 37 6.72 -2.25 12.80
CA VAL A 37 5.64 -1.48 12.16
C VAL A 37 5.93 0.00 12.36
N VAL A 38 5.98 0.76 11.26
CA VAL A 38 6.20 2.19 11.28
C VAL A 38 4.90 2.89 10.91
N TYR A 39 4.46 3.81 11.77
CA TYR A 39 3.30 4.66 11.52
C TYR A 39 3.75 6.10 11.28
N CYS A 40 3.13 6.75 10.31
CA CYS A 40 3.32 8.17 10.05
C CYS A 40 1.97 8.88 9.93
N ARG A 41 1.98 10.18 10.22
CA ARG A 41 0.81 11.05 10.06
C ARG A 41 1.22 12.30 9.29
N LEU A 42 0.42 12.66 8.30
CA LEU A 42 0.51 13.95 7.64
C LEU A 42 -0.14 15.02 8.53
N VAL A 43 0.62 16.07 8.86
CA VAL A 43 0.15 17.18 9.70
C VAL A 43 -0.15 18.38 8.80
N GLY A 44 -1.34 18.96 8.92
CA GLY A 44 -1.78 20.11 8.11
C GLY A 44 -2.16 19.74 6.68
N LEU A 45 -2.43 18.46 6.40
CA LEU A 45 -2.85 18.02 5.07
C LEU A 45 -4.17 18.71 4.67
N GLU A 46 -5.08 18.87 5.62
CA GLU A 46 -6.39 19.49 5.41
C GLU A 46 -6.26 20.93 4.88
N ASP A 47 -5.36 21.72 5.46
CA ASP A 47 -5.10 23.10 5.04
C ASP A 47 -4.52 23.14 3.62
N VAL A 48 -3.59 22.23 3.30
CA VAL A 48 -3.00 22.12 1.96
C VAL A 48 -4.06 21.73 0.93
N LEU A 49 -4.88 20.71 1.23
CA LEU A 49 -5.90 20.23 0.29
C LEU A 49 -7.03 21.25 0.11
N SER A 50 -7.33 22.08 1.12
CA SER A 50 -8.35 23.13 1.01
C SER A 50 -8.02 24.21 -0.02
N CYS A 51 -6.73 24.38 -0.35
CA CYS A 51 -6.25 25.37 -1.30
C CYS A 51 -6.22 24.87 -2.76
N CYS A 52 -6.59 23.61 -3.00
CA CYS A 52 -6.39 22.94 -4.28
C CYS A 52 -7.69 22.37 -4.85
N SER A 53 -7.73 22.15 -6.16
CA SER A 53 -8.82 21.37 -6.75
C SER A 53 -8.70 19.91 -6.32
N ALA A 54 -9.81 19.16 -6.33
CA ALA A 54 -9.78 17.74 -6.00
C ALA A 54 -8.82 16.94 -6.90
N GLN A 55 -8.62 17.37 -8.15
CA GLN A 55 -7.69 16.74 -9.07
C GLN A 55 -6.23 16.99 -8.68
N ASP A 56 -5.90 18.24 -8.32
CA ASP A 56 -4.55 18.59 -7.85
C ASP A 56 -4.25 17.91 -6.51
N SER A 57 -5.23 17.83 -5.61
CA SER A 57 -5.16 17.07 -4.37
C SER A 57 -4.83 15.60 -4.59
N ALA A 58 -5.54 14.95 -5.52
CA ALA A 58 -5.29 13.56 -5.87
C ALA A 58 -3.89 13.37 -6.47
N GLN A 59 -3.44 14.29 -7.32
CA GLN A 59 -2.09 14.25 -7.88
C GLN A 59 -1.02 14.41 -6.80
N LEU A 60 -1.19 15.33 -5.85
CA LEU A 60 -0.28 15.53 -4.74
C LEU A 60 -0.17 14.29 -3.84
N LEU A 61 -1.29 13.63 -3.55
CA LEU A 61 -1.31 12.38 -2.77
C LEU A 61 -0.64 11.22 -3.53
N ASN A 62 -0.84 11.13 -4.85
CA ASN A 62 -0.19 10.12 -5.68
C ASN A 62 1.32 10.32 -5.74
N GLU A 63 1.79 11.57 -5.89
CA GLU A 63 3.22 11.91 -5.83
C GLU A 63 3.83 11.61 -4.47
N PHE A 64 3.12 11.92 -3.39
CA PHE A 64 3.54 11.59 -2.03
C PHE A 64 3.71 10.08 -1.84
N ASN A 65 2.71 9.29 -2.23
CA ASN A 65 2.79 7.82 -2.17
C ASN A 65 3.95 7.28 -3.02
N ALA A 66 4.14 7.80 -4.24
CA ALA A 66 5.25 7.39 -5.10
C ALA A 66 6.63 7.68 -4.49
N ARG A 67 6.79 8.80 -3.78
CA ARG A 67 8.04 9.12 -3.06
C ARG A 67 8.26 8.19 -1.87
N ILE A 68 7.21 7.84 -1.13
CA ILE A 68 7.30 6.83 -0.06
C ILE A 68 7.75 5.48 -0.65
N ASP A 69 7.13 5.03 -1.73
CA ASP A 69 7.50 3.78 -2.39
C ASP A 69 8.96 3.77 -2.85
N GLN A 70 9.48 4.92 -3.29
CA GLN A 70 10.90 5.06 -3.64
C GLN A 70 11.81 4.94 -2.42
N ILE A 71 11.46 5.56 -1.30
CA ILE A 71 12.23 5.46 -0.05
C ILE A 71 12.28 4.00 0.41
N ILE A 72 11.13 3.31 0.45
CA ILE A 72 11.04 1.89 0.85
C ILE A 72 11.92 1.01 -0.05
N LYS A 73 11.88 1.22 -1.37
CA LYS A 73 12.72 0.47 -2.32
C LYS A 73 14.21 0.72 -2.12
N ASN A 74 14.60 1.93 -1.78
CA ASN A 74 16.01 2.31 -1.62
C ASN A 74 16.60 1.81 -0.29
N ASP A 75 15.81 1.80 0.78
CA ASP A 75 16.28 1.41 2.12
C ASP A 75 16.41 -0.11 2.30
N LYS A 76 16.03 -0.93 1.32
CA LYS A 76 16.00 -2.41 1.42
C LYS A 76 15.36 -2.91 2.73
N ILE A 77 14.28 -2.25 3.15
CA ILE A 77 13.41 -2.77 4.20
C ILE A 77 12.53 -3.86 3.58
#